data_AF-A0A970P3Y8-F1
#
_entry.id   AF-A0A970P3Y8-F1
#
_cell.length_a   1.000
_cell.length_b   1.000
_cell.length_c   1.000
_cell.angle_alpha   90.00
_cell.angle_beta   90.00
_cell.angle_gamma   90.00
#
_symmetry.space_group_name_H-M   'P 1'
#
loop_
_entity.id
_entity.type
_entity.pdbx_description
1 polymer ?
#
loop_
_entity_poly.entity_id
_entity_poly.type
_entity_poly.pdbx_seq_one_letter_code
_entity_poly.pdbx_strand_id
1 'polypeptide(L)'
;MEDKELKLQVTELNKKVDLLLDYVNQQRLKTNQLEDLISDVSIVGKDFYDTAVEELDNRMVDLDLDQVKSLALRILRNIENMNRFLEIFESLNDFLIDSAPILNEVIIDFSKKLDEFEKRGYFEFISESGQVVDKIVANYSREDIKGLTDNIINIIETFKIAASPEVLNSLNKGLNAFRSIDSENIPEYSLFKVIREINSPEMKKAMGFMMTLLKAMTTETNNNKNK
;
A
#
# COMPACT_ATOMS: atom_id res chain seq x y z
N MET A 1 9.48 -20.47 67.27
CA MET A 1 10.00 -19.72 66.10
C MET A 1 8.85 -19.08 65.33
N GLU A 2 7.71 -19.76 65.19
CA GLU A 2 6.42 -19.27 64.65
C GLU A 2 5.94 -17.90 65.17
N ASP A 3 5.93 -17.67 66.50
CA ASP A 3 5.44 -16.39 67.06
C ASP A 3 6.25 -15.15 66.63
N LYS A 4 7.54 -15.34 66.31
CA LYS A 4 8.41 -14.25 65.90
C LYS A 4 8.17 -13.88 64.44
N GLU A 5 7.84 -14.87 63.62
CA GLU A 5 7.50 -14.72 62.21
C GLU A 5 6.12 -14.07 62.04
N LEU A 6 5.13 -14.47 62.85
CA LEU A 6 3.81 -13.83 62.91
C LEU A 6 3.90 -12.35 63.33
N LYS A 7 4.71 -12.02 64.34
CA LYS A 7 4.93 -10.62 64.75
C LYS A 7 5.60 -9.77 63.65
N LEU A 8 6.51 -10.37 62.89
CA LEU A 8 7.14 -9.72 61.73
C LEU A 8 6.11 -9.45 60.62
N GLN A 9 5.28 -10.44 60.29
CA GLN A 9 4.22 -10.29 59.28
C GLN A 9 3.18 -9.22 59.68
N VAL A 10 2.76 -9.19 60.95
CA VAL A 10 1.83 -8.16 61.47
C VAL A 10 2.44 -6.76 61.39
N THR A 11 3.73 -6.62 61.69
CA THR A 11 4.44 -5.34 61.60
C THR A 11 4.57 -4.86 60.14
N GLU A 12 4.83 -5.79 59.22
CA GLU A 12 4.88 -5.49 57.79
C GLU A 12 3.49 -5.14 57.23
N LEU A 13 2.44 -5.81 57.70
CA LEU A 13 1.06 -5.50 57.35
C LEU A 13 0.67 -4.10 57.83
N ASN A 14 0.99 -3.73 59.06
CA ASN A 14 0.71 -2.39 59.59
C ASN A 14 1.39 -1.30 58.74
N LYS A 15 2.65 -1.52 58.34
CA LYS A 15 3.34 -0.58 57.43
C LYS A 15 2.65 -0.47 56.06
N LYS A 16 2.15 -1.57 55.51
CA LYS A 16 1.40 -1.57 54.24
C LYS A 16 0.05 -0.86 54.39
N VAL A 17 -0.62 -1.04 55.53
CA VAL A 17 -1.88 -0.34 55.85
C VAL A 17 -1.64 1.16 56.01
N ASP A 18 -0.56 1.57 56.68
CA ASP A 18 -0.20 2.98 56.83
C ASP A 18 0.12 3.62 55.46
N LEU A 19 0.83 2.91 54.58
CA LEU A 19 1.10 3.38 53.22
C LEU A 19 -0.19 3.54 52.40
N LEU A 20 -1.12 2.59 52.52
CA LEU A 20 -2.43 2.67 51.85
C LEU A 20 -3.29 3.81 52.40
N LEU A 21 -3.27 4.04 53.72
CA LEU A 21 -3.98 5.15 54.36
C LEU A 21 -3.43 6.50 53.91
N ASP A 22 -2.12 6.62 53.74
CA ASP A 22 -1.48 7.84 53.20
C ASP A 22 -1.89 8.07 51.75
N TYR A 23 -1.86 7.03 50.91
CA TYR A 23 -2.30 7.11 49.52
C TYR A 23 -3.78 7.48 49.38
N VAL A 24 -4.65 6.90 50.22
CA VAL A 24 -6.09 7.21 50.26
C VAL A 24 -6.33 8.66 50.72
N ASN A 25 -5.55 9.16 51.70
CA ASN A 25 -5.64 10.55 52.12
C ASN A 25 -5.21 11.53 51.01
N GLN A 26 -4.12 11.24 50.31
CA GLN A 26 -3.68 12.06 49.17
C GLN A 26 -4.72 12.06 48.05
N GLN A 27 -5.35 10.91 47.78
CA GLN A 27 -6.40 10.82 46.78
C GLN A 27 -7.63 11.66 47.17
N ARG A 28 -8.03 11.63 48.45
CA ARG A 28 -9.13 12.46 48.98
C ARG A 28 -8.84 13.96 48.86
N LEU A 29 -7.61 14.39 49.12
CA LEU A 29 -7.22 15.80 48.99
C LEU A 29 -7.33 16.31 47.55
N LYS A 30 -6.97 15.50 46.55
CA LYS A 30 -7.15 15.83 45.13
C LYS A 30 -8.62 15.96 44.74
N THR A 31 -9.50 15.13 45.29
CA THR A 31 -10.95 15.22 45.07
C THR A 31 -11.51 16.52 45.63
N ASN A 32 -11.07 16.95 46.82
CA ASN A 32 -11.52 18.21 47.42
C ASN A 32 -11.04 19.44 46.62
N GLN A 33 -9.83 19.41 46.07
CA GLN A 33 -9.31 20.49 45.22
C GLN A 33 -10.10 20.65 43.91
N LEU A 34 -10.64 19.56 43.37
CA LEU A 34 -11.55 19.62 42.21
C LEU A 34 -12.90 20.25 42.58
N GLU A 35 -13.44 19.97 43.76
CA GLU A 35 -14.69 20.58 44.23
C GLU A 35 -14.54 22.09 44.44
N ASP A 36 -13.43 22.55 45.01
CA ASP A 36 -13.12 23.98 45.16
C ASP A 36 -12.95 24.66 43.79
N LEU A 37 -12.25 24.04 42.84
CA LEU A 37 -12.11 24.56 41.48
C LEU A 37 -13.45 24.67 40.76
N ILE A 38 -14.36 23.70 40.94
CA ILE A 38 -15.73 23.73 40.41
C ILE A 38 -16.51 24.91 41.02
N SER A 39 -16.35 25.13 42.33
CA SER A 39 -16.98 26.24 43.04
C SER A 39 -16.48 27.60 42.52
N ASP A 40 -15.17 27.76 42.34
CA ASP A 40 -14.58 29.02 41.88
C ASP A 40 -14.90 29.33 40.41
N VAL A 41 -14.96 28.31 39.55
CA VAL A 41 -15.41 28.45 38.15
C VAL A 41 -16.87 28.90 38.08
N SER A 42 -17.72 28.53 39.05
CA SER A 42 -19.12 28.95 39.07
C SER A 42 -19.31 30.47 39.26
N ILE A 43 -18.35 31.14 39.91
CA ILE A 43 -18.39 32.58 40.18
C ILE A 43 -18.01 33.37 38.92
N VAL A 44 -16.96 32.95 38.20
CA VAL A 44 -16.49 33.60 36.96
C VAL A 44 -17.36 33.22 35.75
N GLY A 45 -18.05 32.09 35.82
CA GLY A 45 -18.89 31.57 34.73
C GLY A 45 -20.05 32.48 34.35
N LYS A 46 -20.51 33.37 35.24
CA LYS A 46 -21.62 34.28 34.95
C LYS A 46 -21.24 35.39 33.95
N ASP A 47 -20.08 36.01 34.13
CA ASP A 47 -19.61 37.08 33.23
C ASP A 47 -19.17 36.51 31.87
N PHE A 48 -18.60 35.31 31.88
CA PHE A 48 -18.26 34.57 30.66
C PHE A 48 -19.51 34.10 29.90
N TYR A 49 -20.57 33.72 30.62
CA TYR A 49 -21.89 33.38 30.06
C TYR A 49 -22.51 34.58 29.35
N ASP A 50 -22.59 35.74 30.01
CA ASP A 50 -23.21 36.93 29.43
C ASP A 50 -22.49 37.35 28.13
N THR A 51 -21.16 37.28 28.11
CA THR A 51 -20.33 37.59 26.93
C THR A 51 -20.49 36.54 25.81
N ALA A 52 -20.50 35.25 26.17
CA ALA A 52 -20.63 34.17 25.19
C ALA A 52 -22.01 34.17 24.53
N VAL A 53 -23.08 34.37 25.30
CA VAL A 53 -24.44 34.49 24.76
C VAL A 53 -24.54 35.68 23.79
N GLU A 54 -23.95 36.83 24.12
CA GLU A 54 -23.93 38.01 23.24
C GLU A 54 -23.16 37.76 21.93
N GLU A 55 -22.02 37.06 21.96
CA GLU A 55 -21.25 36.72 20.75
C GLU A 55 -21.89 35.59 19.91
N LEU A 56 -22.58 34.65 20.55
CA LEU A 56 -23.17 33.47 19.90
C LEU A 56 -24.54 33.76 19.28
N ASP A 57 -25.33 34.65 19.90
CA ASP A 57 -26.57 35.19 19.33
C ASP A 57 -26.28 35.97 18.04
N ASN A 58 -25.14 36.69 18.00
CA ASN A 58 -24.61 37.35 16.79
C ASN A 58 -24.20 36.37 15.67
N ARG A 59 -24.05 35.07 15.95
CA ARG A 59 -23.63 34.06 14.95
C ARG A 59 -24.70 32.98 14.69
N MET A 60 -25.92 33.11 15.20
CA MET A 60 -27.01 32.12 15.09
C MET A 60 -26.57 30.70 15.51
N VAL A 61 -25.82 30.58 16.61
CA VAL A 61 -25.43 29.27 17.16
C VAL A 61 -26.35 28.93 18.33
N ASP A 62 -27.28 28.00 18.14
CA ASP A 62 -28.11 27.45 19.21
C ASP A 62 -27.27 26.59 20.15
N LEU A 63 -26.92 27.15 21.31
CA LEU A 63 -26.22 26.42 22.37
C LEU A 63 -27.19 25.99 23.45
N ASP A 64 -27.40 24.68 23.53
CA ASP A 64 -28.12 24.04 24.62
C ASP A 64 -27.26 24.07 25.90
N LEU A 65 -27.72 24.84 26.89
CA LEU A 65 -27.08 25.01 28.20
C LEU A 65 -26.80 23.68 28.91
N ASP A 66 -27.68 22.69 28.77
CA ASP A 66 -27.49 21.39 29.40
C ASP A 66 -26.37 20.59 28.71
N GLN A 67 -26.19 20.77 27.40
CA GLN A 67 -25.08 20.16 26.66
C GLN A 67 -23.74 20.79 27.02
N VAL A 68 -23.68 22.12 27.16
CA VAL A 68 -22.46 22.84 27.58
C VAL A 68 -22.06 22.40 28.99
N LYS A 69 -23.00 22.34 29.93
CA LYS A 69 -22.76 21.84 31.29
C LYS A 69 -22.30 20.38 31.29
N SER A 70 -22.94 19.52 30.49
CA SER A 70 -22.50 18.13 30.36
C SER A 70 -21.10 18.02 29.77
N LEU A 71 -20.73 18.89 28.82
CA LEU A 71 -19.40 18.91 28.22
C LEU A 71 -18.35 19.34 29.25
N ALA A 72 -18.62 20.43 29.99
CA ALA A 72 -17.75 20.91 31.07
C ALA A 72 -17.52 19.83 32.13
N LEU A 73 -18.59 19.16 32.58
CA LEU A 73 -18.48 18.05 33.53
C LEU A 73 -17.71 16.85 32.95
N ARG A 74 -17.86 16.54 31.65
CA ARG A 74 -17.10 15.47 30.98
C ARG A 74 -15.62 15.81 30.87
N ILE A 75 -15.26 17.07 30.64
CA ILE A 75 -13.87 17.55 30.62
C ILE A 75 -13.28 17.46 32.03
N LEU A 76 -13.97 18.01 33.04
CA LEU A 76 -13.54 17.97 34.44
C LEU A 76 -13.33 16.54 34.93
N ARG A 77 -14.27 15.64 34.63
CA ARG A 77 -14.17 14.21 34.98
C ARG A 77 -13.04 13.49 34.25
N ASN A 78 -12.57 14.00 33.12
CA ASN A 78 -11.48 13.43 32.32
C ASN A 78 -10.17 14.22 32.43
N ILE A 79 -10.01 15.13 33.41
CA ILE A 79 -8.76 15.88 33.61
C ILE A 79 -7.55 14.94 33.70
N GLU A 80 -7.68 13.77 34.33
CA GLU A 80 -6.59 12.79 34.41
C GLU A 80 -6.19 12.22 33.04
N ASN A 81 -7.16 12.05 32.12
CA ASN A 81 -6.87 11.63 30.75
C ASN A 81 -6.26 12.78 29.94
N MET A 82 -6.67 14.03 30.22
CA MET A 82 -6.08 15.21 29.60
C MET A 82 -4.65 15.44 30.08
N ASN A 83 -4.35 15.24 31.36
CA ASN A 83 -2.99 15.32 31.88
C ASN A 83 -2.09 14.27 31.24
N ARG A 84 -2.54 13.01 31.13
CA ARG A 84 -1.81 11.96 30.40
C ARG A 84 -1.59 12.31 28.94
N PHE A 85 -2.59 12.91 28.29
CA PHE A 85 -2.45 13.38 26.91
C PHE A 85 -1.41 14.50 26.79
N LEU A 86 -1.41 15.46 27.72
CA LEU A 86 -0.44 16.55 27.76
C LEU A 86 0.98 16.04 28.03
N GLU A 87 1.15 15.04 28.90
CA GLU A 87 2.44 14.38 29.14
C GLU A 87 2.95 13.65 27.88
N ILE A 88 2.07 12.94 27.17
CA ILE A 88 2.41 12.33 25.88
C ILE A 88 2.78 13.41 24.85
N PHE A 89 2.03 14.51 24.82
CA PHE A 89 2.28 15.62 23.92
C PHE A 89 3.61 16.31 24.22
N GLU A 90 3.94 16.50 25.49
CA GLU A 90 5.25 16.98 25.96
C GLU A 90 6.36 16.02 25.51
N SER A 91 6.19 14.71 25.70
CA SER A 91 7.16 13.71 25.23
C SER A 91 7.33 13.68 23.70
N LEU A 92 6.26 13.92 22.93
CA LEU A 92 6.29 14.02 21.48
C LEU A 92 7.00 15.30 21.05
N ASN A 93 6.74 16.41 21.75
CA ASN A 93 7.38 17.68 21.49
C ASN A 93 8.88 17.63 21.83
N ASP A 94 9.25 17.06 22.98
CA ASP A 94 10.63 16.82 23.38
C ASP A 94 11.31 15.87 22.39
N PHE A 95 10.65 14.78 21.98
CA PHE A 95 11.16 13.90 20.93
C PHE A 95 11.34 14.64 19.60
N LEU A 96 10.43 15.52 19.19
CA LEU A 96 10.54 16.30 17.96
C LEU A 96 11.68 17.33 18.04
N ILE A 97 11.87 17.98 19.19
CA ILE A 97 12.94 18.96 19.42
C ILE A 97 14.29 18.24 19.46
N ASP A 98 14.40 17.16 20.22
CA ASP A 98 15.64 16.40 20.41
C ASP A 98 16.01 15.57 19.16
N SER A 99 15.01 15.10 18.42
CA SER A 99 15.19 14.37 17.16
C SER A 99 15.20 15.28 15.95
N ALA A 100 15.07 16.61 16.08
CA ALA A 100 15.12 17.55 14.95
C ALA A 100 16.37 17.34 14.06
N PRO A 101 17.58 17.07 14.60
CA PRO A 101 18.75 16.76 13.78
C PRO A 101 18.62 15.45 12.99
N ILE A 102 18.04 14.41 13.59
CA ILE A 102 17.84 13.09 12.97
C ILE A 102 16.70 13.15 11.94
N LEU A 103 15.63 13.88 12.23
CA LEU A 103 14.52 14.13 11.32
C LEU A 103 14.97 14.82 10.04
N ASN A 104 15.90 15.77 10.14
CA ASN A 104 16.47 16.41 8.94
C ASN A 104 17.16 15.38 8.04
N GLU A 105 17.96 14.48 8.58
CA GLU A 105 18.63 13.43 7.79
C GLU A 105 17.63 12.46 7.16
N VAL A 106 16.64 12.01 7.94
CA VAL A 106 15.58 11.12 7.46
C VAL A 106 14.73 11.78 6.37
N ILE A 107 14.37 13.06 6.52
CA ILE A 107 13.61 13.82 5.51
C ILE A 107 14.45 13.98 4.24
N ILE A 108 15.74 14.28 4.37
CA ILE A 108 16.64 14.42 3.22
C ILE A 108 16.76 13.08 2.48
N ASP A 109 16.95 11.97 3.19
CA ASP A 109 17.08 10.65 2.57
C ASP A 109 15.76 10.12 2.00
N PHE A 110 14.64 10.42 2.64
CA PHE A 110 13.32 10.16 2.10
C PHE A 110 13.07 10.98 0.82
N SER A 111 13.42 12.27 0.82
CA SER A 111 13.33 13.15 -0.34
C SER A 111 14.20 12.66 -1.50
N LYS A 112 15.45 12.26 -1.23
CA LYS A 112 16.33 11.64 -2.24
C LYS A 112 15.72 10.36 -2.82
N LYS A 113 15.09 9.52 -2.00
CA LYS A 113 14.40 8.31 -2.50
C LYS A 113 13.20 8.64 -3.36
N LEU A 114 12.41 9.66 -2.99
CA LEU A 114 11.29 10.12 -3.81
C LEU A 114 11.78 10.70 -5.15
N ASP A 115 12.84 11.49 -5.14
CA ASP A 115 13.51 11.99 -6.34
C ASP A 115 14.08 10.85 -7.20
N GLU A 116 14.65 9.81 -6.60
CA GLU A 116 15.08 8.61 -7.32
C GLU A 116 13.89 7.90 -7.99
N PHE A 117 12.76 7.79 -7.29
CA PHE A 117 11.54 7.18 -7.83
C PHE A 117 10.96 7.99 -8.98
N GLU A 118 10.97 9.33 -8.86
CA GLU A 118 10.55 10.23 -9.92
C GLU A 118 11.48 10.11 -11.14
N LYS A 119 12.80 10.18 -10.95
CA LYS A 119 13.79 10.05 -12.03
C LYS A 119 13.73 8.70 -12.75
N ARG A 120 13.37 7.65 -12.03
CA ARG A 120 13.18 6.30 -12.61
C ARG A 120 11.80 6.10 -13.24
N GLY A 121 10.94 7.12 -13.21
CA GLY A 121 9.62 7.12 -13.85
C GLY A 121 8.56 6.31 -13.11
N TYR A 122 8.75 5.98 -11.82
CA TYR A 122 7.77 5.20 -11.06
C TYR A 122 6.42 5.91 -10.94
N PHE A 123 6.42 7.23 -10.72
CA PHE A 123 5.18 8.00 -10.61
C PHE A 123 4.40 8.08 -11.93
N GLU A 124 5.12 8.25 -13.04
CA GLU A 124 4.55 8.25 -14.39
C GLU A 124 4.01 6.85 -14.73
N PHE A 125 4.76 5.80 -14.45
CA PHE A 125 4.29 4.43 -14.61
C PHE A 125 3.01 4.16 -13.82
N ILE A 126 2.92 4.58 -12.56
CA ILE A 126 1.72 4.37 -11.73
C ILE A 126 0.54 5.18 -12.28
N SER A 127 0.75 6.44 -12.66
CA SER A 127 -0.32 7.31 -13.15
C SER A 127 -0.88 6.80 -14.49
N GLU A 128 -0.02 6.30 -15.39
CA GLU A 128 -0.45 5.73 -16.67
C GLU A 128 -1.01 4.31 -16.53
N SER A 129 -0.45 3.50 -15.62
CA SER A 129 -0.91 2.12 -15.38
C SER A 129 -2.37 2.07 -14.96
N GLY A 130 -2.87 3.09 -14.24
CA GLY A 130 -4.29 3.18 -13.89
C GLY A 130 -5.21 3.13 -15.10
N GLN A 131 -4.86 3.81 -16.19
CA GLN A 131 -5.66 3.81 -17.44
C GLN A 131 -5.57 2.46 -18.17
N VAL A 132 -4.42 1.80 -18.10
CA VAL A 132 -4.22 0.46 -18.66
C VAL A 132 -5.07 -0.55 -17.89
N VAL A 133 -5.04 -0.51 -16.57
CA VAL A 133 -5.85 -1.37 -15.69
C VAL A 133 -7.34 -1.14 -15.93
N ASP A 134 -7.78 0.12 -16.05
CA ASP A 134 -9.19 0.45 -16.31
C ASP A 134 -9.67 -0.13 -17.65
N LYS A 135 -8.88 0.02 -18.72
CA LYS A 135 -9.17 -0.60 -20.02
C LYS A 135 -9.18 -2.12 -19.97
N ILE A 136 -8.30 -2.73 -19.15
CA ILE A 136 -8.28 -4.19 -18.98
C ILE A 136 -9.57 -4.63 -18.27
N VAL A 137 -9.92 -4.03 -17.15
CA VAL A 137 -11.13 -4.39 -16.38
C VAL A 137 -12.41 -4.13 -17.16
N ALA A 138 -12.45 -3.08 -18.00
CA ALA A 138 -13.62 -2.76 -18.82
C ALA A 138 -13.85 -3.73 -19.97
N ASN A 139 -12.79 -4.35 -20.53
CA ASN A 139 -12.88 -5.17 -21.75
C ASN A 139 -12.65 -6.66 -21.52
N TYR A 140 -12.15 -7.06 -20.35
CA TYR A 140 -11.82 -8.45 -20.05
C TYR A 140 -12.57 -8.93 -18.82
N SER A 141 -13.00 -10.19 -18.85
CA SER A 141 -13.65 -10.82 -17.71
C SER A 141 -12.66 -11.10 -16.58
N ARG A 142 -13.17 -11.42 -15.39
CA ARG A 142 -12.33 -11.83 -14.26
C ARG A 142 -11.51 -13.09 -14.59
N GLU A 143 -12.11 -14.01 -15.34
CA GLU A 143 -11.48 -15.23 -15.82
C GLU A 143 -10.32 -14.93 -16.79
N ASP A 144 -10.49 -13.96 -17.69
CA ASP A 144 -9.44 -13.54 -18.64
C ASP A 144 -8.24 -12.93 -17.90
N ILE A 145 -8.51 -12.03 -16.94
CA ILE A 145 -7.46 -11.38 -16.13
C ILE A 145 -6.70 -12.43 -15.31
N LYS A 146 -7.42 -13.40 -14.75
CA LYS A 146 -6.81 -14.50 -14.00
C LYS A 146 -5.93 -15.36 -14.92
N GLY A 147 -6.42 -15.73 -16.09
CA GLY A 147 -5.63 -16.48 -17.08
C GLY A 147 -4.37 -15.74 -17.52
N LEU A 148 -4.45 -14.42 -17.71
CA LEU A 148 -3.30 -13.55 -17.98
C LEU A 148 -2.29 -13.54 -16.83
N THR A 149 -2.77 -13.40 -15.58
CA THR A 149 -1.92 -13.37 -14.39
C THR A 149 -1.21 -14.70 -14.17
N ASP A 150 -1.92 -15.81 -14.34
CA ASP A 150 -1.40 -17.16 -14.18
C ASP A 150 -0.31 -17.49 -15.22
N ASN A 151 -0.33 -16.83 -16.39
CA ASN A 151 0.58 -17.09 -17.50
C ASN A 151 1.50 -15.90 -17.86
N ILE A 152 1.57 -14.86 -17.02
CA ILE A 152 2.26 -13.62 -17.38
C ILE A 152 3.75 -13.84 -17.71
N ILE A 153 4.41 -14.76 -17.00
CA ILE A 153 5.81 -15.12 -17.25
C ILE A 153 5.98 -15.74 -18.64
N ASN A 154 5.12 -16.70 -18.99
CA ASN A 154 5.15 -17.37 -20.30
C ASN A 154 4.88 -16.39 -21.44
N ILE A 155 3.95 -15.45 -21.23
CA ILE A 155 3.63 -14.39 -22.21
C ILE A 155 4.85 -13.48 -22.42
N ILE A 156 5.49 -13.02 -21.34
CA ILE A 156 6.69 -12.17 -21.42
C ILE A 156 7.84 -12.91 -22.11
N GLU A 157 8.05 -14.18 -21.79
CA GLU A 157 9.10 -15.00 -22.41
C GLU A 157 8.83 -15.21 -23.90
N THR A 158 7.59 -15.52 -24.27
CA THR A 158 7.17 -15.63 -25.67
C THR A 158 7.37 -14.31 -26.41
N PHE A 159 7.00 -13.19 -25.80
CA PHE A 159 7.21 -11.86 -26.37
C PHE A 159 8.70 -11.57 -26.57
N LYS A 160 9.56 -11.92 -25.61
CA LYS A 160 11.01 -11.77 -25.71
C LYS A 160 11.59 -12.59 -26.87
N ILE A 161 11.12 -13.81 -27.06
CA ILE A 161 11.51 -14.67 -28.19
C ILE A 161 11.02 -14.05 -29.51
N ALA A 162 9.77 -13.61 -29.57
CA ALA A 162 9.19 -13.01 -30.77
C ALA A 162 9.87 -11.69 -31.17
N ALA A 163 10.29 -10.90 -30.19
CA ALA A 163 11.03 -9.64 -30.37
C ALA A 163 12.54 -9.85 -30.62
N SER A 164 13.02 -11.10 -30.66
CA SER A 164 14.42 -11.38 -30.92
C SER A 164 14.82 -10.94 -32.35
N PRO A 165 16.05 -10.44 -32.55
CA PRO A 165 16.54 -10.01 -33.86
C PRO A 165 16.41 -11.10 -34.92
N GLU A 166 16.64 -12.36 -34.56
CA GLU A 166 16.57 -13.50 -35.46
C GLU A 166 15.15 -13.73 -36.01
N VAL A 167 14.14 -13.67 -35.12
CA VAL A 167 12.73 -13.85 -35.49
C VAL A 167 12.24 -12.68 -36.32
N LEU A 168 12.53 -11.44 -35.88
CA LEU A 168 12.14 -10.23 -36.63
C LEU A 168 12.78 -10.17 -38.01
N ASN A 169 14.06 -10.54 -38.14
CA ASN A 169 14.73 -10.60 -39.44
C ASN A 169 14.12 -11.67 -40.35
N SER A 170 13.77 -12.83 -39.80
CA SER A 170 13.11 -13.90 -40.55
C SER A 170 11.71 -13.49 -41.01
N LEU A 171 10.95 -12.81 -40.15
CA LEU A 171 9.64 -12.26 -40.47
C LEU A 171 9.74 -11.23 -41.59
N ASN A 172 10.69 -10.30 -41.50
CA ASN A 172 10.93 -9.29 -42.53
C ASN A 172 11.29 -9.92 -43.89
N LYS A 173 12.13 -10.95 -43.90
CA LYS A 173 12.46 -11.70 -45.12
C LYS A 173 11.23 -12.37 -45.73
N GLY A 174 10.40 -13.00 -44.90
CA GLY A 174 9.14 -13.63 -45.34
C GLY A 174 8.14 -12.63 -45.90
N LEU A 175 7.94 -11.50 -45.23
CA LEU A 175 7.06 -10.42 -45.68
C LEU A 175 7.55 -9.79 -47.00
N ASN A 176 8.86 -9.62 -47.16
CA ASN A 176 9.44 -9.13 -48.41
C ASN A 176 9.28 -10.15 -49.54
N ALA A 177 9.46 -11.45 -49.27
CA ALA A 177 9.20 -12.50 -50.24
C ALA A 177 7.72 -12.52 -50.65
N PHE A 178 6.79 -12.40 -49.69
CA PHE A 178 5.36 -12.33 -49.96
C PHE A 178 4.99 -11.11 -50.84
N ARG A 179 5.53 -9.93 -50.52
CA ARG A 179 5.36 -8.71 -51.32
C ARG A 179 5.94 -8.82 -52.73
N SER A 180 6.98 -9.64 -52.91
CA SER A 180 7.61 -9.84 -54.22
C SER A 180 6.86 -10.83 -55.11
N ILE A 181 5.86 -11.55 -54.57
CA ILE A 181 4.97 -12.40 -55.37
C ILE A 181 3.91 -11.50 -56.01
N ASP A 182 4.01 -11.34 -57.33
CA ASP A 182 2.96 -10.70 -58.12
C ASP A 182 1.70 -11.56 -58.06
N SER A 183 0.74 -11.14 -57.23
CA SER A 183 -0.49 -11.87 -56.96
C SER A 183 -1.46 -11.86 -58.16
N GLU A 184 -1.23 -10.98 -59.14
CA GLU A 184 -2.06 -10.88 -60.34
C GLU A 184 -1.52 -11.76 -61.48
N ASN A 185 -0.23 -12.09 -61.47
CA ASN A 185 0.44 -12.87 -62.52
C ASN A 185 1.06 -14.17 -61.99
N ILE A 186 0.24 -15.03 -61.38
CA ILE A 186 0.68 -16.35 -60.94
C ILE A 186 0.83 -17.27 -62.17
N PRO A 187 2.04 -17.82 -62.45
CA PRO A 187 2.25 -18.66 -63.62
C PRO A 187 1.52 -20.00 -63.51
N GLU A 188 0.92 -20.45 -64.61
CA GLU A 188 0.27 -21.77 -64.68
C GLU A 188 1.31 -22.92 -64.75
N TYR A 189 1.12 -23.92 -63.88
CA TYR A 189 1.97 -25.12 -63.82
C TYR A 189 1.26 -26.32 -64.45
N SER A 190 1.91 -26.96 -65.44
CA SER A 190 1.51 -28.29 -65.91
C SER A 190 2.12 -29.39 -65.03
N LEU A 191 1.55 -30.59 -65.04
CA LEU A 191 2.05 -31.74 -64.25
C LEU A 191 3.54 -32.01 -64.45
N PHE A 192 4.04 -31.86 -65.69
CA PHE A 192 5.46 -32.01 -66.00
C PHE A 192 6.31 -30.88 -65.40
N LYS A 193 5.85 -29.62 -65.49
CA LYS A 193 6.54 -28.48 -64.87
C LYS A 193 6.63 -28.65 -63.36
N VAL A 194 5.58 -29.12 -62.70
CA VAL A 194 5.60 -29.40 -61.25
C VAL A 194 6.68 -30.43 -60.90
N ILE A 195 6.74 -31.56 -61.61
CA ILE A 195 7.75 -32.60 -61.36
C ILE A 195 9.17 -32.08 -61.57
N ARG A 196 9.37 -31.24 -62.60
CA ARG A 196 10.65 -30.58 -62.86
C ARG A 196 11.01 -29.60 -61.74
N GLU A 197 10.05 -28.80 -61.29
CA GLU A 197 10.24 -27.79 -60.25
C GLU A 197 10.56 -28.42 -58.90
N ILE A 198 9.88 -29.52 -58.53
CA ILE A 198 10.18 -30.32 -57.34
C ILE A 198 11.62 -30.82 -57.34
N ASN A 199 12.17 -31.11 -58.52
CA ASN A 199 13.54 -31.57 -58.69
C ASN A 199 14.59 -30.45 -58.71
N SER A 200 14.20 -29.18 -58.72
CA SER A 200 15.14 -28.05 -58.66
C SER A 200 15.95 -28.06 -57.35
N PRO A 201 17.20 -27.55 -57.37
CA PRO A 201 18.02 -27.40 -56.17
C PRO A 201 17.33 -26.58 -55.07
N GLU A 202 16.58 -25.55 -55.44
CA GLU A 202 15.87 -24.63 -54.55
C GLU A 202 14.72 -25.36 -53.85
N MET A 203 13.87 -26.06 -54.59
CA MET A 203 12.73 -26.80 -54.03
C MET A 203 13.21 -27.98 -53.17
N LYS A 204 14.28 -28.67 -53.56
CA LYS A 204 14.90 -29.71 -52.73
C LYS A 204 15.39 -29.16 -51.38
N LYS A 205 16.01 -27.98 -51.35
CA LYS A 205 16.40 -27.31 -50.11
C LYS A 205 15.19 -26.91 -49.27
N ALA A 206 14.14 -26.38 -49.89
CA ALA A 206 12.90 -26.00 -49.20
C ALA A 206 12.20 -27.22 -48.58
N MET A 207 12.08 -28.33 -49.32
CA MET A 207 11.55 -29.59 -48.80
C MET A 207 12.42 -30.17 -47.69
N GLY A 208 13.75 -30.09 -47.81
CA GLY A 208 14.68 -30.51 -46.77
C GLY A 208 14.54 -29.70 -45.48
N PHE A 209 14.38 -28.38 -45.59
CA PHE A 209 14.06 -27.50 -44.46
C PHE A 209 12.73 -27.89 -43.81
N MET A 210 11.67 -28.03 -44.60
CA MET A 210 10.35 -28.44 -44.10
C MET A 210 10.41 -29.79 -43.38
N MET A 211 11.11 -30.77 -43.93
CA MET A 211 11.27 -32.08 -43.31
C MET A 211 12.04 -31.99 -41.99
N THR A 212 13.05 -31.12 -41.91
CA THR A 212 13.84 -30.89 -40.69
C THR A 212 13.00 -30.20 -39.62
N LEU A 213 12.20 -29.20 -39.99
CA LEU A 213 11.26 -28.52 -39.11
C LEU A 213 10.22 -29.49 -38.54
N LEU A 214 9.61 -30.31 -39.39
CA LEU A 214 8.64 -31.34 -38.99
C LEU A 214 9.26 -32.33 -37.98
N LYS A 215 10.50 -32.78 -38.24
CA LYS A 215 11.23 -33.66 -37.32
C LYS A 215 11.48 -33.00 -35.96
N ALA A 216 11.91 -31.73 -35.95
CA ALA A 216 12.14 -30.99 -34.70
C ALA A 216 10.86 -30.89 -33.85
N MET A 217 9.73 -30.49 -34.47
CA MET A 217 8.44 -30.37 -33.78
C MET A 217 7.95 -31.71 -33.19
N THR A 218 8.09 -32.81 -33.93
CA THR A 218 7.70 -34.13 -33.43
C THR A 218 8.61 -34.64 -32.31
N THR A 219 9.89 -34.25 -32.30
CA THR A 219 10.84 -34.66 -31.27
C THR A 219 10.56 -33.95 -29.94
N GLU A 220 10.26 -32.65 -29.96
CA GLU A 220 9.87 -31.92 -28.75
C GLU A 220 8.54 -32.41 -28.16
N THR A 221 7.57 -32.74 -29.04
CA THR A 221 6.27 -33.29 -28.61
C THR A 221 6.41 -34.64 -27.90
N ASN A 222 7.39 -35.47 -28.30
CA ASN A 222 7.65 -36.77 -27.67
C ASN A 222 8.42 -36.65 -26.34
N ASN A 223 9.29 -35.65 -26.18
CA ASN A 223 10.00 -35.42 -24.93
C ASN A 223 9.07 -34.92 -23.80
N ASN A 224 8.02 -34.16 -24.13
CA ASN A 224 7.02 -33.72 -23.15
C ASN A 224 6.02 -34.81 -22.71
N LYS A 225 5.99 -35.97 -23.37
CA LYS A 225 5.16 -37.12 -22.94
C LYS A 225 5.88 -38.09 -21.99
N ASN A 226 7.19 -37.94 -21.82
CA ASN A 226 8.04 -38.78 -20.97
C ASN A 226 8.50 -38.07 -19.67
N LYS A 227 7.83 -36.98 -19.30
CA LYS A 227 7.94 -36.29 -18.00
C LYS A 227 6.56 -36.25 -17.36
#